data_AF-A0A357AAM3-F1
#
_entry.id   AF-A0A357AAM3-F1
#
_cell.length_a   1.000
_cell.length_b   1.000
_cell.length_c   1.000
_cell.angle_alpha   90.00
_cell.angle_beta   90.00
_cell.angle_gamma   90.00
#
_symmetry.space_group_name_H-M   'P 1'
#
loop_
_entity.id
_entity.type
_entity.pdbx_description
1 polymer ?
#
loop_
_entity_poly.entity_id
_entity_poly.type
_entity_poly.pdbx_seq_one_letter_code
_entity_poly.pdbx_strand_id
1 'polypeptide(L)'
;MIEEGYGVYERLGDDGITTWHPAFLALGEDLEECSRKYRQFCHQYQPKEKQTKPFYWGNKLLPKLTRKNKSNANKKQKKKQPSQREQEAREDYEKWRQNNPEVVAVGEKFMLANCYNPAHVANFLENYY
;
A
#
# COMPACT_ATOMS: atom_id res chain seq x y z
N MET A 1 -12.39 17.34 -2.13
CA MET A 1 -12.55 18.78 -2.41
C MET A 1 -12.21 19.50 -1.12
N ILE A 2 -10.98 20.01 -1.01
CA ILE A 2 -10.61 20.88 0.11
C ILE A 2 -10.79 22.28 -0.44
N GLU A 3 -11.97 22.86 -0.20
CA GLU A 3 -12.29 24.25 -0.49
C GLU A 3 -11.90 25.10 0.71
N GLU A 4 -10.62 25.44 0.81
CA GLU A 4 -10.15 26.46 1.75
C GLU A 4 -9.63 27.62 0.91
N GLY A 5 -10.48 28.63 0.69
CA GLY A 5 -10.18 30.07 0.54
C GLY A 5 -9.23 30.59 -0.55
N TYR A 6 -8.43 29.78 -1.26
CA TYR A 6 -7.35 30.30 -2.11
C TYR A 6 -7.78 30.71 -3.53
N GLY A 7 -8.84 30.11 -4.09
CA GLY A 7 -9.37 30.46 -5.41
C GLY A 7 -10.08 31.82 -5.48
N VAL A 8 -10.16 32.51 -4.35
CA VAL A 8 -10.63 33.90 -4.21
C VAL A 8 -9.65 34.83 -4.92
N TYR A 9 -8.36 34.68 -4.64
CA TYR A 9 -7.31 35.56 -5.16
C TYR A 9 -6.97 35.35 -6.64
N GLU A 10 -7.50 34.31 -7.27
CA GLU A 10 -7.35 34.06 -8.71
C GLU A 10 -8.34 34.91 -9.54
N ARG A 11 -9.45 35.36 -8.95
CA ARG A 11 -10.51 36.09 -9.66
C ARG A 11 -10.33 37.59 -9.45
N LEU A 12 -10.31 38.34 -10.54
CA LEU A 12 -10.15 39.80 -10.52
C LEU A 12 -11.39 40.46 -9.87
N GLY A 13 -11.34 40.77 -8.57
CA GLY A 13 -12.28 41.64 -7.82
C GLY A 13 -13.79 41.31 -7.85
N ASP A 14 -14.21 40.33 -8.65
CA ASP A 14 -15.61 39.97 -8.94
C ASP A 14 -16.27 39.12 -7.84
N ASP A 15 -15.49 38.77 -6.82
CA ASP A 15 -15.93 38.00 -5.65
C ASP A 15 -16.55 38.88 -4.54
N GLY A 16 -16.53 40.20 -4.72
CA GLY A 16 -17.05 41.16 -3.74
C GLY A 16 -16.20 41.27 -2.47
N ILE A 17 -14.98 40.73 -2.46
CA ILE A 17 -14.07 40.84 -1.31
C ILE A 17 -13.33 42.17 -1.38
N THR A 18 -13.74 43.07 -0.49
CA THR A 18 -13.30 44.46 -0.43
C THR A 18 -11.89 44.66 0.14
N THR A 19 -11.21 43.61 0.61
CA THR A 19 -9.86 43.76 1.17
C THR A 19 -9.03 42.50 0.97
N TRP A 20 -8.09 42.56 0.02
CA TRP A 20 -7.12 41.50 -0.23
C TRP A 20 -5.98 41.58 0.80
N HIS A 21 -5.36 40.44 1.13
CA HIS A 21 -4.27 40.42 2.11
C HIS A 21 -3.06 41.24 1.58
N PRO A 22 -2.37 42.05 2.42
CA PRO A 22 -1.28 42.93 1.95
C PRO A 22 -0.12 42.17 1.30
N ALA A 23 0.17 40.94 1.74
CA ALA A 23 1.17 40.09 1.11
C ALA A 23 0.81 39.72 -0.36
N PHE A 24 -0.48 39.65 -0.69
CA PHE A 24 -0.92 39.44 -2.07
C PHE A 24 -0.77 40.73 -2.88
N LEU A 25 -1.17 41.88 -2.33
CA LEU A 25 -1.03 43.18 -3.00
C LEU A 25 0.44 43.55 -3.26
N ALA A 26 1.37 42.99 -2.50
CA ALA A 26 2.80 43.15 -2.73
C ALA A 26 3.33 42.34 -3.93
N LEU A 27 2.52 41.48 -4.57
CA LEU A 27 2.96 40.64 -5.69
C LEU A 27 3.15 41.44 -6.98
N GLY A 28 2.41 42.52 -7.21
CA GLY A 28 2.40 43.28 -8.46
C GLY A 28 1.97 44.74 -8.27
N GLU A 29 2.08 45.53 -9.33
CA GLU A 29 1.74 46.96 -9.29
C GLU A 29 0.23 47.21 -9.36
N ASP A 30 -0.52 46.27 -9.94
CA ASP A 30 -1.97 46.29 -10.01
C ASP A 30 -2.59 44.91 -9.66
N LEU A 31 -3.91 44.88 -9.48
CA LEU A 31 -4.65 43.68 -9.08
C LEU A 31 -4.62 42.57 -10.14
N GLU A 32 -4.55 42.92 -11.41
CA GLU A 32 -4.48 41.97 -12.52
C GLU A 32 -3.13 41.26 -12.55
N GLU A 33 -2.06 41.99 -12.29
CA GLU A 33 -0.73 41.43 -12.17
C GLU A 33 -0.61 40.54 -10.94
N CYS A 34 -1.18 40.97 -9.80
CA CYS A 34 -1.18 40.16 -8.59
C CYS A 34 -1.96 38.85 -8.80
N SER A 35 -3.15 38.89 -9.43
CA SER A 35 -3.97 37.69 -9.68
C SER A 35 -3.28 36.71 -10.61
N ARG A 36 -2.63 37.23 -11.67
CA ARG A 36 -1.83 36.44 -12.61
C ARG A 36 -0.64 35.76 -11.92
N LYS A 37 0.11 36.49 -11.09
CA LYS A 37 1.26 35.94 -10.36
C LYS A 37 0.82 34.88 -9.35
N TYR A 38 -0.29 35.12 -8.66
CA TYR A 38 -0.86 34.18 -7.71
C TYR A 38 -1.39 32.90 -8.40
N ARG A 39 -2.03 33.02 -9.56
CA ARG A 39 -2.44 31.87 -10.37
C ARG A 39 -1.26 30.98 -10.75
N GLN A 40 -0.15 31.60 -11.14
CA GLN A 40 1.08 30.88 -11.45
C GLN A 40 1.67 30.20 -10.20
N PHE A 41 1.62 30.87 -9.04
CA PHE A 41 2.00 30.27 -7.76
C PHE A 41 1.13 29.04 -7.45
N CYS A 42 -0.20 29.15 -7.54
CA CYS A 42 -1.11 28.03 -7.30
C CYS A 42 -0.78 26.84 -8.20
N HIS A 43 -0.57 27.06 -9.50
CA HIS A 43 -0.20 26.00 -10.44
C HIS A 43 1.13 25.31 -10.08
N GLN A 44 2.10 26.04 -9.53
CA GLN A 44 3.38 25.46 -9.09
C GLN A 44 3.25 24.65 -7.80
N TYR A 45 2.37 25.06 -6.89
CA TYR A 45 2.13 24.38 -5.60
C TYR A 45 1.14 23.22 -5.71
N GLN A 46 0.52 23.01 -6.86
CA GLN A 46 -0.33 21.84 -7.08
C GLN A 46 0.47 20.55 -6.87
N PRO A 47 -0.01 19.61 -6.03
CA PRO A 47 0.63 18.32 -5.86
C PRO A 47 0.74 17.62 -7.21
N LYS A 48 1.97 17.40 -7.68
CA LYS A 48 2.20 16.60 -8.88
C LYS A 48 1.71 15.18 -8.62
N GLU A 49 0.98 14.63 -9.58
CA GLU A 49 0.59 13.23 -9.52
C GLU A 49 1.84 12.36 -9.33
N LYS A 50 1.83 11.55 -8.27
CA LYS A 50 2.93 10.62 -8.02
C LYS A 50 2.98 9.65 -9.19
N GLN A 51 4.07 9.67 -9.96
CA GLN A 51 4.28 8.66 -10.99
C GLN A 51 4.29 7.29 -10.33
N THR A 52 3.26 6.48 -10.61
CA THR A 52 3.15 5.13 -10.09
C THR A 52 4.22 4.28 -10.77
N LYS A 53 5.27 3.91 -10.03
CA LYS A 53 6.19 2.86 -10.50
C LYS A 53 5.40 1.55 -10.53
N PRO A 54 5.32 0.84 -11.67
CA PRO A 54 4.68 -0.46 -11.67
C PRO A 54 5.43 -1.38 -10.70
N PHE A 55 4.74 -1.85 -9.66
CA PHE A 55 5.32 -2.80 -8.72
C PHE A 55 5.49 -4.15 -9.43
N TYR A 56 6.73 -4.46 -9.82
CA TYR A 56 7.08 -5.69 -10.54
C TYR A 56 6.79 -6.97 -9.76
N TRP A 57 6.49 -6.89 -8.47
CA TRP A 57 6.24 -8.07 -7.66
C TRP A 57 4.99 -8.83 -8.12
N GLY A 58 3.90 -8.11 -8.42
CA GLY A 58 2.67 -8.70 -8.97
C GLY A 58 2.92 -9.39 -10.32
N ASN A 59 3.57 -8.69 -11.25
CA ASN A 59 3.88 -9.25 -12.57
C ASN A 59 4.88 -10.42 -12.52
N LYS A 60 5.76 -10.50 -11.51
CA LYS A 60 6.72 -11.59 -11.34
C LYS A 60 6.16 -12.79 -10.57
N LEU A 61 5.27 -12.56 -9.61
CA LEU A 61 4.73 -13.60 -8.74
C LEU A 61 3.41 -14.20 -9.25
N LEU A 62 2.48 -13.37 -9.72
CA LEU A 62 1.14 -13.84 -10.11
C LEU A 62 1.19 -14.90 -11.21
N PRO A 63 2.05 -14.78 -12.26
CA PRO A 63 2.18 -15.85 -13.25
C PRO A 63 2.72 -17.16 -12.69
N LYS A 64 3.47 -17.14 -11.58
CA LYS A 64 3.98 -18.37 -10.94
C LYS A 64 2.89 -19.05 -10.12
N LEU A 65 1.94 -18.29 -9.58
CA LEU A 65 0.81 -18.82 -8.83
C LEU A 65 -0.25 -19.42 -9.75
N THR A 66 -0.55 -18.75 -10.88
CA THR A 66 -1.57 -19.20 -11.84
C THR A 66 -1.13 -20.36 -12.73
N ARG A 67 0.18 -20.53 -12.96
CA ARG A 67 0.74 -21.66 -13.75
C ARG A 67 0.69 -23.01 -13.03
N LYS A 68 0.27 -23.08 -11.76
CA LYS A 68 0.30 -24.32 -10.97
C LYS A 68 -0.69 -25.40 -11.46
N ASN A 69 -1.69 -25.04 -12.27
CA ASN A 69 -2.77 -25.94 -12.65
C ASN A 69 -2.62 -26.67 -14.01
N LYS A 70 -1.52 -26.49 -14.76
CA LYS A 70 -1.40 -27.15 -16.09
C LYS A 70 -0.16 -28.02 -16.36
N SER A 71 0.87 -28.06 -15.51
CA SER A 71 2.12 -28.77 -15.87
C SER A 71 2.77 -29.68 -14.83
N ASN A 72 2.23 -29.84 -13.61
CA ASN A 72 2.93 -30.53 -12.53
C ASN A 72 2.42 -31.94 -12.17
N ALA A 73 1.61 -32.59 -13.02
CA ALA A 73 1.24 -33.99 -12.80
C ALA A 73 2.45 -34.95 -12.78
N ASN A 74 3.60 -34.59 -13.37
CA ASN A 74 4.74 -35.50 -13.56
C ASN A 74 6.09 -35.07 -12.99
N LYS A 75 6.19 -34.01 -12.18
CA LYS A 75 7.43 -33.72 -11.42
C LYS A 75 7.23 -34.03 -9.95
N LYS A 76 7.36 -35.30 -9.59
CA LYS A 76 7.76 -35.72 -8.24
C LYS A 76 9.12 -35.09 -7.95
N GLN A 77 9.12 -33.87 -7.43
CA GLN A 77 10.31 -33.27 -6.84
C GLN A 77 10.71 -34.21 -5.69
N LYS A 78 11.81 -34.94 -5.86
CA LYS A 78 12.44 -35.68 -4.76
C LYS A 78 12.66 -34.67 -3.64
N LYS A 79 11.90 -34.79 -2.54
CA LYS A 79 12.12 -33.99 -1.33
C LYS A 79 13.58 -34.21 -0.93
N LYS A 80 14.42 -33.20 -1.14
CA LYS A 80 15.78 -33.22 -0.61
C LYS A 80 15.66 -33.28 0.90
N GLN A 81 16.49 -34.10 1.55
CA GLN A 81 16.50 -34.13 3.00
C GLN A 81 16.84 -32.73 3.53
N PRO A 82 16.15 -32.26 4.57
CA PRO A 82 16.44 -30.95 5.16
C PRO A 82 17.89 -30.92 5.61
N SER A 83 18.59 -29.83 5.29
CA SER A 83 19.91 -29.54 5.84
C SER A 83 19.84 -29.45 7.37
N GLN A 84 20.97 -29.66 8.05
CA GLN A 84 21.04 -29.58 9.51
C GLN A 84 20.50 -28.24 10.05
N ARG A 85 20.81 -27.11 9.39
CA ARG A 85 20.26 -25.79 9.72
C ARG A 85 18.74 -25.72 9.63
N GLU A 86 18.14 -26.39 8.64
CA GLU A 86 16.68 -26.43 8.49
C GLU A 86 16.02 -27.29 9.57
N GLN A 87 16.72 -28.31 10.09
CA GLN A 87 16.25 -29.13 11.20
C GLN A 87 16.29 -28.34 12.50
N GLU A 88 17.42 -27.68 12.79
CA GLU A 88 17.59 -26.81 13.97
C GLU A 88 16.52 -25.71 14.00
N ALA A 89 16.31 -25.01 12.88
CA ALA A 89 15.27 -23.99 12.78
C ALA A 89 13.85 -24.54 13.04
N ARG A 90 13.59 -25.79 12.65
CA ARG A 90 12.29 -26.44 12.86
C ARG A 90 12.09 -26.83 14.33
N GLU A 91 13.14 -27.31 14.99
CA GLU A 91 13.12 -27.62 16.42
C GLU A 91 12.95 -26.35 17.27
N ASP A 92 13.64 -25.27 16.92
CA ASP A 92 13.52 -23.99 17.62
C ASP A 92 12.11 -23.41 17.48
N TYR A 93 11.51 -23.52 16.28
CA TYR A 93 10.12 -23.14 16.07
C TYR A 93 9.16 -23.97 16.93
N GLU A 94 9.37 -25.29 17.02
CA GLU A 94 8.51 -26.17 17.81
C GLU A 94 8.60 -25.86 19.31
N LYS A 95 9.81 -25.61 19.82
CA LYS A 95 10.02 -25.15 21.21
C LYS A 95 9.29 -23.83 21.47
N TRP A 96 9.44 -22.85 20.58
CA TRP A 96 8.73 -21.58 20.71
C TRP A 96 7.22 -21.78 20.69
N ARG A 97 6.70 -22.60 19.75
CA ARG A 97 5.27 -22.89 19.62
C ARG A 97 4.69 -23.50 20.90
N GLN A 98 5.36 -24.50 21.47
CA GLN A 98 4.92 -25.16 22.71
C GLN A 98 4.89 -24.20 23.90
N ASN A 99 5.80 -23.22 23.92
CA ASN A 99 5.87 -22.20 24.96
C ASN A 99 4.88 -21.04 24.78
N ASN A 100 4.20 -20.93 23.62
CA ASN A 100 3.31 -19.81 23.30
C ASN A 100 1.94 -20.29 22.71
N PRO A 101 1.20 -21.16 23.41
CA PRO A 101 -0.04 -21.73 22.89
C PRO A 101 -1.14 -20.69 22.59
N GLU A 102 -1.18 -19.60 23.36
CA GLU A 102 -2.12 -18.49 23.16
C GLU A 102 -1.86 -17.72 21.87
N VAL A 103 -0.59 -17.51 21.53
CA VAL A 103 -0.19 -16.83 20.27
C VAL A 103 -0.59 -17.69 19.08
N VAL A 104 -0.38 -19.01 19.18
CA VAL A 104 -0.77 -19.97 18.15
C VAL A 104 -2.29 -19.94 17.95
N ALA A 105 -3.08 -20.01 19.03
CA ALA A 105 -4.54 -19.98 18.95
C ALA A 105 -5.09 -18.67 18.34
N VAL A 106 -4.49 -17.53 18.65
CA VAL A 106 -4.86 -16.24 18.02
C VAL A 106 -4.46 -16.23 16.54
N GLY A 107 -3.29 -16.76 16.20
CA GLY A 107 -2.81 -16.89 14.83
C GLY A 107 -3.74 -17.75 13.96
N GLU A 108 -4.20 -18.89 14.48
CA GLU A 108 -5.17 -19.76 13.81
C GLU A 108 -6.50 -19.05 13.53
N LYS A 109 -7.05 -18.35 14.54
CA LYS A 109 -8.28 -17.55 14.37
C LYS A 109 -8.10 -16.47 13.30
N PHE A 110 -6.95 -15.78 13.32
CA PHE A 110 -6.66 -14.73 12.34
C PHE A 110 -6.57 -15.30 10.92
N MET A 111 -5.88 -16.43 10.75
CA MET A 111 -5.78 -17.10 9.45
C MET A 111 -7.15 -17.53 8.93
N LEU A 112 -7.97 -18.16 9.77
CA LEU A 112 -9.31 -18.58 9.37
C LEU A 112 -10.21 -17.39 9.01
N ALA A 113 -10.13 -16.28 9.75
CA ALA A 113 -10.93 -15.09 9.49
C ALA A 113 -10.53 -14.33 8.21
N ASN A 114 -9.26 -14.37 7.81
CA ASN A 114 -8.72 -13.56 6.70
C ASN A 114 -8.38 -14.38 5.44
N CYS A 115 -8.48 -15.71 5.49
CA CYS A 115 -8.16 -16.52 4.33
C CYS A 115 -9.26 -16.50 3.27
N TYR A 116 -8.86 -16.70 2.01
CA TYR A 116 -9.79 -16.81 0.89
C TYR A 116 -10.62 -18.11 0.92
N ASN A 117 -10.07 -19.20 1.48
CA ASN A 117 -10.75 -20.48 1.60
C ASN A 117 -10.50 -21.11 2.99
N PRO A 118 -11.47 -21.02 3.91
CA PRO A 118 -11.35 -21.57 5.25
C PRO A 118 -11.14 -23.08 5.30
N ALA A 119 -11.75 -23.85 4.39
CA ALA A 119 -11.57 -25.30 4.34
C ALA A 119 -10.14 -25.70 3.95
N HIS A 120 -9.50 -24.92 3.08
CA HIS A 120 -8.09 -25.14 2.73
C HIS A 120 -7.17 -24.83 3.91
N VAL A 121 -7.43 -23.75 4.64
CA VAL A 121 -6.64 -23.36 5.81
C VAL A 121 -6.84 -24.34 6.96
N ALA A 122 -8.07 -24.78 7.24
CA ALA A 122 -8.33 -25.80 8.25
C ALA A 122 -7.56 -27.10 7.95
N ASN A 123 -7.62 -27.58 6.70
CA ASN A 123 -6.87 -28.76 6.27
C ASN A 123 -5.34 -28.56 6.36
N PHE A 124 -4.85 -27.35 6.10
CA PHE A 124 -3.44 -27.01 6.30
C PHE A 124 -3.06 -27.05 7.79
N LEU A 125 -3.90 -26.48 8.65
CA LEU A 125 -3.72 -26.48 10.09
C LEU A 125 -3.71 -27.90 10.67
N GLU A 126 -4.53 -28.81 10.16
CA GLU A 126 -4.58 -30.20 10.65
C GLU A 126 -3.39 -31.07 10.20
N ASN A 127 -2.79 -30.79 9.03
CA ASN A 127 -1.75 -31.67 8.44
C ASN A 127 -0.31 -31.18 8.62
N TYR A 128 -0.11 -29.89 8.91
CA TYR A 128 1.21 -29.31 9.03
C TYR A 128 1.61 -28.93 10.46
N TYR A 129 0.69 -29.08 11.41
CA TYR A 129 0.85 -28.78 12.84
C TYR A 129 0.63 -30.01 13.73
#